data_AF-K7Z2T1-F1
#
_entry.id   AF-K7Z2T1-F1
#
_cell.length_a   1.000
_cell.length_b   1.000
_cell.length_c   1.000
_cell.angle_alpha   90.00
_cell.angle_beta   90.00
_cell.angle_gamma   90.00
#
_symmetry.space_group_name_H-M   'P 1'
#
loop_
_entity.id
_entity.type
_entity.pdbx_description
1 polymer ?
#
loop_
_entity_poly.entity_id
_entity_poly.type
_entity_poly.pdbx_seq_one_letter_code
_entity_poly.pdbx_strand_id
1 'polypeptide(L)'
;MSTLRRRIKADDIKFRFEDGKYFIMDEPMGTHQRVHRPSQESDLALVGAHQGMMKGYEMATSKDETKTADLADKVVKVKNDEPILTAANKLLNELKKAYTQILHEKEEQILHLKEEVTDLKTLVRVLESENDRLKGFKQ
;
A
#
# COMPACT_ATOMS: atom_id res chain seq x y z
N MET A 1 -13.81 3.67 3.82
CA MET A 1 -13.72 4.80 4.78
C MET A 1 -12.27 5.28 4.84
N SER A 2 -11.96 6.54 4.53
CA SER A 2 -10.57 7.05 4.49
C SER A 2 -10.01 7.34 5.88
N THR A 3 -8.68 7.33 6.03
CA THR A 3 -7.98 7.66 7.29
C THR A 3 -8.39 9.03 7.83
N LEU A 4 -8.55 10.02 6.95
CA LEU A 4 -8.98 11.36 7.34
C LEU A 4 -10.42 11.35 7.88
N ARG A 5 -11.36 10.70 7.17
CA ARG A 5 -12.75 10.58 7.64
C ARG A 5 -12.86 9.80 8.95
N ARG A 6 -11.98 8.82 9.19
CA ARG A 6 -11.90 8.10 10.47
C ARG A 6 -11.48 9.02 11.60
N ARG A 7 -10.42 9.82 11.40
CA ARG A 7 -9.91 10.80 12.38
C ARG A 7 -10.93 11.89 12.71
N ILE A 8 -11.65 12.38 11.70
CA ILE A 8 -12.74 13.35 11.88
C ILE A 8 -13.86 12.75 12.74
N LYS A 9 -14.26 11.49 12.49
CA LYS A 9 -15.32 10.83 13.27
C LYS A 9 -14.91 10.43 14.69
N ALA A 10 -13.61 10.28 14.94
CA ALA A 10 -13.06 9.88 16.22
C ALA A 10 -12.65 11.10 17.09
N ASP A 11 -12.88 12.33 16.60
CA ASP A 11 -12.44 13.59 17.23
C ASP A 11 -10.93 13.67 17.48
N ASP A 12 -10.13 12.91 16.72
CA ASP A 12 -8.66 12.90 16.78
C ASP A 12 -8.02 14.17 16.17
N ILE A 13 -8.84 14.98 15.48
CA ILE A 13 -8.40 16.19 14.80
C ILE A 13 -9.51 17.24 14.89
N LYS A 14 -9.12 18.48 15.18
CA LYS A 14 -10.04 19.61 15.14
C LYS A 14 -10.43 19.90 13.69
N PHE A 15 -11.73 19.90 13.43
CA PHE A 15 -12.29 20.22 12.12
C PHE A 15 -13.44 21.20 12.24
N ARG A 16 -13.71 21.91 11.15
CA ARG A 16 -14.91 22.74 10.96
C ARG A 16 -15.64 22.24 9.73
N PHE A 17 -16.94 22.00 9.84
CA PHE A 17 -17.78 21.64 8.70
C PHE A 17 -18.58 22.86 8.26
N GLU A 18 -18.39 23.29 7.01
CA GLU A 18 -19.09 24.45 6.44
C GLU A 18 -19.36 24.20 4.95
N ASP A 19 -20.60 24.46 4.51
CA ASP A 19 -21.04 24.31 3.11
C ASP A 19 -20.68 22.95 2.48
N GLY A 20 -20.91 21.85 3.21
CA GLY A 20 -20.61 20.50 2.72
C GLY A 20 -19.12 20.11 2.76
N LYS A 21 -18.24 21.01 3.22
CA LYS A 21 -16.78 20.83 3.21
C LYS A 21 -16.23 20.74 4.63
N TYR A 22 -15.22 19.91 4.81
CA TYR A 22 -14.47 19.77 6.05
C TYR A 22 -13.18 20.59 5.97
N PHE A 23 -13.02 21.56 6.85
CA PHE A 23 -11.82 22.35 7.03
C PHE A 23 -11.03 21.81 8.22
N ILE A 24 -9.72 21.62 8.03
CA ILE A 24 -8.81 21.17 9.07
C ILE A 24 -8.01 22.39 9.52
N MET A 25 -7.86 22.58 10.83
CA MET A 25 -7.03 23.66 11.36
C MET A 25 -5.56 23.22 11.31
N ASP A 26 -4.70 24.07 10.72
CA ASP A 26 -3.26 23.80 10.64
C ASP A 26 -2.61 23.94 12.03
N GLU A 27 -2.49 22.84 12.75
CA GLU A 27 -1.61 22.77 13.92
C GLU A 27 -0.16 22.45 13.48
N PRO A 28 0.87 23.00 14.14
CA PRO A 28 2.26 22.71 13.80
C PRO A 28 2.54 21.20 13.88
N MET A 29 3.29 20.66 12.91
CA MET A 29 3.49 19.22 12.72
C MET A 29 4.01 18.45 13.95
N GLY A 30 4.50 19.15 14.98
CA GLY A 30 4.98 18.57 16.24
C GLY A 30 3.87 18.12 17.22
N THR A 31 2.64 18.63 17.10
CA THR A 31 1.51 18.23 17.99
C THR A 31 0.69 17.07 17.44
N HIS A 32 0.92 16.71 16.17
CA HIS A 32 0.25 15.60 15.53
C HIS A 32 0.76 14.29 16.14
N GLN A 33 0.10 13.81 17.19
CA GLN A 33 0.29 12.43 17.65
C GLN A 33 0.07 11.53 16.45
N ARG A 34 1.16 10.98 15.91
CA ARG A 34 1.13 9.87 14.95
C ARG A 34 0.74 8.60 15.71
N VAL A 35 -0.45 8.59 16.29
CA VAL A 35 -1.10 7.36 16.72
C VAL A 35 -1.49 6.62 15.45
N HIS A 36 -0.51 5.91 14.89
CA HIS A 36 -0.77 4.70 14.12
C HIS A 36 -1.54 3.75 15.05
N ARG A 37 -2.87 3.87 15.08
CA ARG A 37 -3.69 2.77 15.56
C ARG A 37 -3.73 1.76 14.40
N PRO A 38 -3.12 0.57 14.55
CA PRO A 38 -3.29 -0.50 13.57
C PRO A 38 -4.78 -0.73 13.37
N SER A 39 -5.22 -1.02 12.14
CA SER A 39 -6.61 -1.38 11.88
C SER A 39 -6.99 -2.52 12.82
N GLN A 40 -7.99 -2.29 13.64
CA GLN A 40 -8.54 -3.31 14.51
C GLN A 40 -9.30 -4.30 13.62
N GLU A 41 -8.56 -5.28 13.09
CA GLU A 41 -8.99 -6.54 12.47
C GLU A 41 -7.70 -7.33 12.14
N SER A 42 -7.12 -7.96 13.16
CA SER A 42 -6.11 -9.02 13.00
C SER A 42 -6.38 -10.12 14.03
N ASP A 43 -7.58 -10.69 13.96
CA ASP A 43 -7.86 -12.01 14.53
C ASP A 43 -7.35 -13.05 13.55
N LEU A 44 -6.04 -13.29 13.53
CA LEU A 44 -5.42 -14.50 12.97
C LEU A 44 -4.00 -14.65 13.56
N ALA A 45 -3.88 -14.51 14.88
CA ALA A 45 -2.70 -14.93 15.62
C ALA A 45 -2.85 -16.41 16.01
N LEU A 46 -2.75 -17.36 15.06
CA LEU A 46 -2.51 -18.76 15.41
C LEU A 46 -2.05 -19.67 14.24
N VAL A 47 -0.84 -19.48 13.72
CA VAL A 47 0.02 -20.60 13.24
C VAL A 47 1.46 -20.09 13.40
N GLY A 48 2.18 -20.41 14.47
CA GLY A 48 2.70 -21.75 14.68
C GLY A 48 4.08 -21.85 14.03
N ALA A 49 5.10 -21.61 14.83
CA ALA A 49 6.51 -21.68 14.45
C ALA A 49 6.88 -23.03 13.80
N HIS A 50 7.64 -23.00 12.70
CA HIS A 50 8.57 -24.09 12.38
C HIS A 50 9.87 -23.53 11.80
N GLN A 51 10.74 -23.15 12.74
CA GLN A 51 12.18 -23.10 12.60
C GLN A 51 12.72 -24.53 12.43
N GLY A 52 13.61 -24.78 11.46
CA GLY A 52 14.31 -26.06 11.40
C GLY A 52 15.12 -26.31 10.13
N MET A 53 16.42 -26.12 10.24
CA MET A 53 17.50 -26.51 9.32
C MET A 53 17.36 -27.97 8.83
N MET A 54 17.87 -28.28 7.64
CA MET A 54 18.77 -29.43 7.40
C MET A 54 19.40 -29.29 6.01
N LYS A 55 20.73 -29.13 6.03
CA LYS A 55 21.65 -29.04 4.89
C LYS A 55 22.47 -30.34 4.90
N GLY A 56 22.45 -31.07 3.78
CA GLY A 56 23.52 -31.98 3.34
C GLY A 56 23.66 -33.34 4.04
N TYR A 57 23.44 -34.41 3.27
CA TYR A 57 24.42 -35.50 3.14
C TYR A 57 24.22 -36.22 1.79
N GLU A 58 25.32 -36.51 1.12
CA GLU A 58 25.38 -37.39 -0.05
C GLU A 58 25.37 -38.86 0.39
N MET A 59 25.02 -39.76 -0.55
CA MET A 59 25.70 -41.03 -0.87
C MET A 59 24.75 -42.21 -1.18
N ALA A 60 24.56 -42.42 -2.49
CA ALA A 60 24.74 -43.65 -3.27
C ALA A 60 24.01 -45.00 -2.97
N THR A 61 23.44 -45.52 -4.07
CA THR A 61 23.36 -46.91 -4.57
C THR A 61 22.13 -47.80 -4.31
N SER A 62 21.76 -48.49 -5.41
CA SER A 62 21.21 -49.86 -5.49
C SER A 62 19.69 -50.08 -5.41
N LYS A 63 19.05 -50.01 -6.59
CA LYS A 63 18.27 -51.07 -7.26
C LYS A 63 17.57 -52.14 -6.37
N ASP A 64 16.24 -52.16 -6.33
CA ASP A 64 15.43 -53.33 -6.70
C ASP A 64 13.92 -52.99 -6.82
N GLU A 65 13.22 -53.80 -7.59
CA GLU A 65 11.86 -53.65 -8.10
C GLU A 65 10.76 -54.02 -7.09
N THR A 66 9.85 -53.08 -6.79
CA THR A 66 8.43 -53.36 -6.50
C THR A 66 7.57 -52.14 -6.83
N LYS A 67 7.14 -52.04 -8.10
CA LYS A 67 5.88 -51.37 -8.50
C LYS A 67 4.76 -52.35 -8.07
N THR A 68 3.74 -52.02 -7.30
CA THR A 68 2.62 -51.11 -7.65
C THR A 68 1.72 -50.94 -6.41
N ALA A 69 2.04 -50.00 -5.50
CA ALA A 69 1.10 -49.61 -4.44
C ALA A 69 1.18 -48.09 -4.11
N ASP A 70 2.36 -47.47 -4.20
CA ASP A 70 2.56 -46.06 -3.84
C ASP A 70 2.31 -45.03 -4.94
N LEU A 71 1.93 -45.45 -6.15
CA LEU A 71 1.61 -44.52 -7.23
C LEU A 71 0.23 -43.87 -7.04
N ALA A 72 -0.69 -44.51 -6.31
CA ALA A 72 -2.02 -43.95 -6.06
C ALA A 72 -1.97 -42.78 -5.07
N ASP A 73 -1.17 -42.87 -4.01
CA ASP A 73 -1.11 -41.86 -2.95
C ASP A 73 -0.35 -40.59 -3.39
N LYS A 74 0.73 -40.75 -4.19
CA LYS A 74 1.40 -39.61 -4.83
C LYS A 74 0.54 -38.90 -5.87
N VAL A 75 -0.28 -39.63 -6.64
CA VAL A 75 -1.13 -39.04 -7.68
C VAL A 75 -2.30 -38.25 -7.08
N VAL A 76 -2.84 -38.66 -5.93
CA VAL A 76 -3.90 -37.92 -5.23
C VAL A 76 -3.36 -36.64 -4.59
N LYS A 77 -2.15 -36.67 -4.02
CA LYS A 77 -1.53 -35.50 -3.40
C LYS A 77 -1.14 -34.41 -4.42
N VAL A 78 -0.56 -34.79 -5.56
CA VAL A 78 -0.21 -33.86 -6.65
C VAL A 78 -1.44 -33.19 -7.27
N LYS A 79 -2.58 -33.88 -7.35
CA LYS A 79 -3.84 -33.32 -7.85
C LYS A 79 -4.45 -32.25 -6.94
N ASN A 80 -4.13 -32.27 -5.64
CA ASN A 80 -4.60 -31.26 -4.69
C ASN A 80 -3.69 -30.02 -4.66
N ASP A 81 -2.41 -30.18 -5.00
CA ASP A 81 -1.45 -29.07 -5.06
C ASP A 81 -1.57 -28.24 -6.35
N GLU A 82 -2.03 -28.84 -7.46
CA GLU A 82 -2.29 -28.15 -8.73
C GLU A 82 -3.37 -27.04 -8.64
N PRO A 83 -4.53 -27.24 -8.00
CA PRO A 83 -5.51 -26.17 -7.78
C PRO A 83 -5.00 -25.12 -6.78
N ILE A 84 -4.18 -25.51 -5.80
CA ILE A 84 -3.55 -24.57 -4.86
C ILE A 84 -2.53 -23.68 -5.59
N LEU A 85 -1.68 -24.26 -6.43
CA LEU A 85 -0.71 -23.54 -7.24
C LEU A 85 -1.41 -22.60 -8.24
N THR A 86 -2.53 -23.04 -8.80
CA THR A 86 -3.37 -22.22 -9.67
C THR A 86 -3.97 -21.03 -8.91
N ALA A 87 -4.48 -21.26 -7.70
CA ALA A 87 -5.02 -20.20 -6.84
C ALA A 87 -3.94 -19.20 -6.42
N ALA A 88 -2.76 -19.68 -6.01
CA ALA A 88 -1.62 -18.85 -5.65
C ALA A 88 -1.15 -17.97 -6.82
N ASN A 89 -1.09 -18.53 -8.04
CA ASN A 89 -0.75 -17.77 -9.23
C ASN A 89 -1.82 -16.72 -9.60
N LYS A 90 -3.11 -17.03 -9.42
CA LYS A 90 -4.18 -16.04 -9.60
C LYS A 90 -4.05 -14.87 -8.63
N LEU A 91 -3.87 -15.16 -7.34
CA LEU A 91 -3.65 -14.14 -6.32
C LEU A 91 -2.40 -13.30 -6.60
N LEU A 92 -1.30 -13.94 -7.03
CA LEU A 92 -0.08 -13.24 -7.41
C LEU A 92 -0.30 -12.30 -8.59
N ASN A 93 -1.08 -12.71 -9.59
CA ASN A 93 -1.41 -11.89 -10.75
C ASN A 93 -2.33 -10.72 -10.36
N GLU A 94 -3.32 -10.96 -9.51
CA GLU A 94 -4.17 -9.90 -8.98
C GLU A 94 -3.38 -8.89 -8.17
N LEU A 95 -2.45 -9.35 -7.31
CA LEU A 95 -1.56 -8.49 -6.54
C LEU A 95 -0.66 -7.65 -7.44
N LYS A 96 -0.03 -8.27 -8.45
CA LYS A 96 0.80 -7.56 -9.43
C LYS A 96 -0.02 -6.50 -10.17
N LYS A 97 -1.22 -6.86 -10.63
CA LYS A 97 -2.14 -5.94 -11.31
C LYS A 97 -2.52 -4.76 -10.43
N ALA A 98 -2.92 -5.03 -9.18
CA ALA A 98 -3.27 -3.98 -8.22
C ALA A 98 -2.09 -3.06 -7.92
N TYR A 99 -0.89 -3.62 -7.75
CA TYR A 99 0.31 -2.83 -7.51
C TYR A 99 0.67 -1.92 -8.71
N THR A 100 0.64 -2.45 -9.93
CA THR A 100 0.88 -1.65 -11.14
C THR A 100 -0.17 -0.56 -11.31
N GLN A 101 -1.43 -0.86 -11.01
CA GLN A 101 -2.51 0.13 -11.07
C GLN A 101 -2.29 1.27 -10.07
N ILE A 102 -2.00 0.95 -8.81
CA ILE A 102 -1.72 1.95 -7.77
C ILE A 102 -0.48 2.78 -8.13
N LEU A 103 0.56 2.14 -8.66
CA LEU A 103 1.76 2.84 -9.10
C LEU A 103 1.43 3.88 -10.18
N HIS A 104 0.67 3.46 -11.20
CA HIS A 104 0.25 4.34 -12.29
C HIS A 104 -0.59 5.53 -11.79
N GLU A 105 -1.59 5.27 -10.92
CA GLU A 105 -2.40 6.33 -10.31
C GLU A 105 -1.56 7.32 -9.49
N LYS A 106 -0.48 6.85 -8.86
CA LYS A 106 0.44 7.71 -8.10
C LYS A 106 1.32 8.54 -9.02
N GLU A 107 1.76 7.99 -10.14
CA GLU A 107 2.49 8.73 -11.18
C GLU A 107 1.63 9.85 -11.78
N GLU A 108 0.35 9.58 -12.07
CA GLU A 108 -0.61 10.59 -12.54
C GLU A 108 -0.86 11.69 -11.48
N GLN A 109 -1.04 11.32 -10.21
CA GLN A 109 -1.17 12.29 -9.12
C GLN A 109 0.06 13.20 -9.01
N ILE A 110 1.27 12.65 -9.17
CA ILE A 110 2.50 13.44 -9.16
C ILE A 110 2.54 14.39 -10.37
N LEU A 111 2.07 13.94 -11.54
CA LEU A 111 2.02 14.78 -12.74
C LEU A 111 1.11 15.99 -12.53
N HIS A 112 -0.13 15.78 -12.07
CA HIS A 112 -1.07 16.86 -11.79
C HIS A 112 -0.55 17.85 -10.74
N LEU A 113 0.03 17.35 -9.65
CA LEU A 113 0.63 18.23 -8.63
C LEU A 113 1.78 19.07 -9.19
N LYS A 114 2.56 18.55 -10.13
CA LYS A 114 3.63 19.33 -10.78
C LYS A 114 3.07 20.45 -11.65
N GLU A 115 1.96 20.20 -12.34
CA GLU A 115 1.26 21.21 -13.12
C GLU A 115 0.70 22.31 -12.20
N GLU A 116 -0.02 21.94 -11.14
CA GLU A 116 -0.56 22.90 -10.17
C GLU A 116 0.55 23.74 -9.52
N VAL A 117 1.69 23.14 -9.15
CA VAL A 117 2.85 23.88 -8.63
C VAL A 117 3.41 24.86 -9.67
N THR A 118 3.37 24.51 -10.95
CA THR A 118 3.84 25.39 -12.04
C THR A 118 2.90 26.58 -12.23
N ASP A 119 1.59 26.35 -12.18
CA ASP A 119 0.58 27.40 -12.27
C ASP A 119 0.66 28.35 -11.07
N LEU A 120 0.78 27.81 -9.85
CA LEU A 120 0.95 28.60 -8.64
C LEU A 120 2.23 29.45 -8.69
N LYS A 121 3.35 28.89 -9.16
CA LYS A 121 4.60 29.66 -9.35
C LYS A 121 4.41 30.79 -10.37
N THR A 122 3.64 30.56 -11.42
CA THR A 122 3.32 31.59 -12.42
C THR A 122 2.48 32.71 -11.80
N LEU A 123 1.45 32.35 -11.03
CA LEU A 123 0.62 33.32 -10.30
C LEU A 123 1.45 34.17 -9.35
N VAL A 124 2.34 33.55 -8.56
CA VAL A 124 3.25 34.28 -7.65
C VAL A 124 4.08 35.30 -8.41
N ARG A 125 4.72 34.91 -9.52
CA ARG A 125 5.53 35.84 -10.33
C ARG A 125 4.73 37.03 -10.85
N VAL A 126 3.51 36.80 -11.31
CA VAL A 126 2.62 37.87 -11.80
C VAL A 126 2.24 38.81 -10.66
N LEU A 127 1.86 38.26 -9.50
CA LEU A 127 1.50 39.05 -8.33
C LEU A 127 2.67 39.83 -7.75
N GLU A 128 3.87 39.24 -7.72
CA GLU A 128 5.11 39.92 -7.29
C GLU A 128 5.43 41.10 -8.22
N SER A 129 5.39 40.88 -9.54
CA SER A 129 5.58 41.93 -10.55
C SER A 129 4.58 43.09 -10.40
N GLU A 130 3.30 42.75 -10.18
CA GLU A 130 2.26 43.76 -9.96
C GLU A 130 2.47 44.53 -8.65
N ASN A 131 2.87 43.85 -7.59
CA ASN A 131 3.15 44.46 -6.30
C ASN A 131 4.34 45.41 -6.36
N ASP A 132 5.41 45.02 -7.04
CA ASP A 132 6.59 45.86 -7.26
C ASP A 132 6.23 47.12 -8.06
N ARG A 133 5.41 46.97 -9.12
CA ARG A 133 4.85 48.10 -9.87
C ARG A 133 4.06 49.05 -8.95
N LEU A 134 3.15 48.52 -8.15
CA LEU A 134 2.31 49.32 -7.24
C LEU A 134 3.12 50.01 -6.13
N LYS A 135 4.17 49.36 -5.62
CA LYS A 135 5.10 49.98 -4.66
C LYS A 135 5.90 51.11 -5.29
N GLY A 136 6.31 50.96 -6.56
CA GLY A 136 6.96 52.02 -7.33
C GLY A 136 6.10 53.28 -7.51
N PHE A 137 4.76 53.15 -7.52
CA PHE A 137 3.83 54.28 -7.60
C PHE A 137 3.53 54.95 -6.24
N LYS A 138 3.91 54.35 -5.12
CA LYS A 138 3.66 54.87 -3.76
C LYS A 138 4.85 55.63 -3.15
N GLN A 139 5.94 55.80 -3.91
CA GLN A 139 7.05 56.72 -3.59
C GLN A 139 6.88 58.04 -4.35
#